data_AF-A0A6I3F225-F1
#
_entry.id   AF-A0A6I3F225-F1
#
_cell.length_a   1.000
_cell.length_b   1.000
_cell.length_c   1.000
_cell.angle_alpha   90.00
_cell.angle_beta   90.00
_cell.angle_gamma   90.00
#
_symmetry.space_group_name_H-M   'P 1'
#
loop_
_entity.id
_entity.type
_entity.pdbx_description
1 polymer ?
#
loop_
_entity_poly.entity_id
_entity_poly.type
_entity_poly.pdbx_seq_one_letter_code
_entity_poly.pdbx_strand_id
1 'polypeptide(L)'
;MLALNQIQGASAADFTFENDAGFQSAVDGANSDGDTLAPTRIIFGGAAGTTITAEAPVVFTDKAVSIGSPISTTFTLTAASTFVGNCLICSNSSLTLNNLILDVAPKAGVSAISVDAAAPVTVDLNNVEVKNVTGAAAISVTGQAETTVTINNSDIHNNVVGAGATEGATGGSVIVVNATTDATVTISGDTTITANTAGGGGAGGAQADGSPGGAGGSIVEVNVGANATVIISETASITSNTSGVGGVGDVSDVIDPGGAGGAGGSTLAVV
;
A
#
# COMPACT_ATOMS: atom_id res chain seq x y z
N MET A 1 -31.92 15.51 -38.05
CA MET A 1 -30.59 14.91 -38.29
C MET A 1 -29.92 14.83 -36.92
N LEU A 2 -29.95 13.66 -36.26
CA LEU A 2 -29.32 13.47 -34.96
C LEU A 2 -27.80 13.49 -35.15
N ALA A 3 -27.11 14.43 -34.52
CA ALA A 3 -25.66 14.39 -34.42
C ALA A 3 -25.30 13.26 -33.44
N LEU A 4 -24.65 12.22 -33.93
CA LEU A 4 -23.91 11.31 -33.06
C LEU A 4 -22.75 12.11 -32.47
N ASN A 5 -22.85 12.47 -31.18
CA ASN A 5 -21.68 12.83 -30.39
C ASN A 5 -20.81 11.57 -30.29
N GLN A 6 -19.81 11.48 -31.17
CA GLN A 6 -18.73 10.52 -30.99
C GLN A 6 -17.97 10.98 -29.73
N ILE A 7 -18.24 10.33 -28.59
CA ILE A 7 -17.37 10.39 -27.43
C ILE A 7 -16.11 9.64 -27.84
N GLN A 8 -15.15 10.34 -28.45
CA GLN A 8 -13.78 9.83 -28.55
C GLN A 8 -13.25 9.81 -27.13
N GLY A 9 -13.36 8.66 -26.45
CA GLY A 9 -12.56 8.42 -25.26
C GLY A 9 -11.09 8.52 -25.66
N ALA A 10 -10.32 9.30 -24.92
CA ALA A 10 -8.88 9.37 -25.12
C ALA A 10 -8.31 7.94 -24.99
N SER A 11 -7.63 7.44 -26.03
CA SER A 11 -7.07 6.09 -25.98
C SER A 11 -5.84 6.10 -25.07
N ALA A 12 -5.73 5.11 -24.19
CA ALA A 12 -4.56 4.98 -23.32
C ALA A 12 -3.25 4.97 -24.13
N ALA A 13 -2.24 5.70 -23.65
CA ALA A 13 -0.89 5.60 -24.19
C ALA A 13 -0.27 4.26 -23.73
N ASP A 14 0.24 3.47 -24.67
CA ASP A 14 0.83 2.15 -24.41
C ASP A 14 2.35 2.21 -24.46
N PHE A 15 3.00 1.85 -23.36
CA PHE A 15 4.46 1.75 -23.26
C PHE A 15 4.87 0.31 -22.99
N THR A 16 5.58 -0.31 -23.93
CA THR A 16 6.04 -1.71 -23.82
C THR A 16 7.51 -1.77 -23.46
N PHE A 17 7.90 -2.69 -22.58
CA PHE A 17 9.30 -2.88 -22.17
C PHE A 17 9.65 -4.35 -21.90
N GLU A 18 10.93 -4.69 -21.98
CA GLU A 18 11.42 -6.08 -21.79
C GLU A 18 12.53 -6.19 -20.72
N ASN A 19 13.08 -5.07 -20.25
CA ASN A 19 14.19 -5.01 -19.29
C ASN A 19 14.17 -3.70 -18.49
N ASP A 20 15.11 -3.55 -17.55
CA ASP A 20 15.23 -2.41 -16.62
C ASP A 20 15.32 -1.06 -17.34
N ALA A 21 16.13 -0.96 -18.40
CA ALA A 21 16.29 0.28 -19.17
C ALA A 21 15.00 0.66 -19.92
N GLY A 22 14.31 -0.35 -20.48
CA GLY A 22 13.01 -0.16 -21.11
C GLY A 22 11.94 0.23 -20.10
N PHE A 23 12.01 -0.30 -18.87
CA PHE A 23 11.08 0.06 -17.80
C PHE A 23 11.20 1.53 -17.42
N GLN A 24 12.41 2.03 -17.17
CA GLN A 24 12.61 3.45 -16.86
C GLN A 24 12.12 4.34 -18.00
N SER A 25 12.40 3.96 -19.25
CA SER A 25 11.91 4.69 -20.42
C SER A 25 10.37 4.72 -20.51
N ALA A 26 9.70 3.63 -20.12
CA ALA A 26 8.24 3.55 -20.07
C ALA A 26 7.65 4.43 -18.96
N VAL A 27 8.30 4.50 -17.80
CA VAL A 27 7.92 5.38 -16.69
C VAL A 27 8.10 6.85 -17.09
N ASP A 28 9.23 7.21 -17.68
CA ASP A 28 9.49 8.57 -18.15
C ASP A 28 8.50 8.97 -19.26
N GLY A 29 8.20 8.05 -20.17
CA GLY A 29 7.18 8.22 -21.21
C GLY A 29 5.79 8.44 -20.62
N ALA A 30 5.43 7.67 -19.60
CA ALA A 30 4.14 7.80 -18.91
C ALA A 30 3.95 9.15 -18.22
N ASN A 31 5.01 9.69 -17.61
CA ASN A 31 4.98 10.98 -16.91
C ASN A 31 5.11 12.18 -17.85
N SER A 32 5.74 12.01 -19.02
CA SER A 32 5.92 13.09 -20.00
C SER A 32 4.80 13.17 -21.05
N ASP A 33 3.90 12.19 -21.07
CA ASP A 33 2.73 12.23 -21.94
C ASP A 33 1.85 13.45 -21.62
N GLY A 34 1.61 14.30 -22.63
CA GLY A 34 0.90 15.57 -22.46
C GLY A 34 -0.62 15.45 -22.37
N ASP A 35 -1.18 14.25 -22.62
CA ASP A 35 -2.62 14.02 -22.56
C ASP A 35 -3.08 13.76 -21.11
N THR A 36 -3.31 14.81 -20.33
CA THR A 36 -3.69 14.73 -18.91
C THR A 36 -5.02 14.04 -18.63
N LEU A 37 -5.78 13.67 -19.67
CA LEU A 37 -7.10 13.05 -19.52
C LEU A 37 -7.09 11.55 -19.86
N ALA A 38 -6.05 11.03 -20.54
CA ALA A 38 -5.95 9.62 -20.86
C ALA A 38 -5.24 8.82 -19.75
N PRO A 39 -5.75 7.64 -19.36
CA PRO A 39 -5.00 6.74 -18.51
C PRO A 39 -3.77 6.20 -19.27
N THR A 40 -2.67 5.97 -18.56
CA THR A 40 -1.46 5.40 -19.16
C THR A 40 -1.39 3.90 -18.88
N ARG A 41 -0.94 3.12 -19.87
CA ARG A 41 -0.72 1.68 -19.72
C ARG A 41 0.74 1.31 -20.00
N ILE A 42 1.38 0.69 -19.02
CA ILE A 42 2.74 0.16 -19.10
C ILE A 42 2.64 -1.37 -19.15
N ILE A 43 3.19 -1.98 -20.20
CA ILE A 43 3.07 -3.40 -20.48
C ILE A 43 4.45 -4.04 -20.51
N PHE A 44 4.68 -5.01 -19.63
CA PHE A 44 5.88 -5.82 -19.70
C PHE A 44 5.74 -6.90 -20.78
N GLY A 45 6.61 -6.89 -21.79
CA GLY A 45 6.65 -7.87 -22.86
C GLY A 45 7.74 -8.94 -22.72
N GLY A 46 8.56 -8.87 -21.67
CA GLY A 46 9.67 -9.82 -21.46
C GLY A 46 9.20 -11.23 -21.06
N ALA A 47 10.16 -12.14 -20.86
CA ALA A 47 9.89 -13.55 -20.54
C ALA A 47 9.49 -13.75 -19.06
N ALA A 48 8.84 -14.89 -18.77
CA ALA A 48 8.36 -15.21 -17.42
C ALA A 48 9.53 -15.28 -16.43
N GLY A 49 9.35 -14.71 -15.23
CA GLY A 49 10.41 -14.68 -14.22
C GLY A 49 11.50 -13.64 -14.46
N THR A 50 11.31 -12.71 -15.41
CA THR A 50 12.22 -11.56 -15.51
C THR A 50 12.11 -10.72 -14.24
N THR A 51 13.27 -10.29 -13.75
CA THR A 51 13.40 -9.44 -12.57
C THR A 51 13.74 -8.03 -13.02
N ILE A 52 12.92 -7.05 -12.64
CA ILE A 52 13.22 -5.63 -12.79
C ILE A 52 13.86 -5.13 -11.52
N THR A 53 15.05 -4.55 -11.63
CA THR A 53 15.77 -4.03 -10.46
C THR A 53 15.60 -2.51 -10.40
N ALA A 54 14.81 -2.02 -9.45
CA ALA A 54 14.63 -0.59 -9.25
C ALA A 54 15.76 -0.02 -8.38
N GLU A 55 16.44 1.01 -8.89
CA GLU A 55 17.45 1.79 -8.16
C GLU A 55 16.86 3.05 -7.49
N ALA A 56 15.66 3.46 -7.93
CA ALA A 56 14.91 4.61 -7.44
C ALA A 56 13.39 4.29 -7.40
N PRO A 57 12.60 5.06 -6.64
CA PRO A 57 11.15 4.93 -6.64
C PRO A 57 10.55 5.09 -8.04
N VAL A 58 9.58 4.25 -8.36
CA VAL A 58 8.77 4.39 -9.56
C VAL A 58 7.62 5.34 -9.24
N VAL A 59 7.73 6.58 -9.69
CA VAL A 59 6.77 7.65 -9.38
C VAL A 59 5.90 7.95 -10.58
N PHE A 60 4.58 7.92 -10.38
CA PHE A 60 3.59 8.36 -11.35
C PHE A 60 2.87 9.61 -10.86
N THR A 61 2.85 10.64 -11.70
CA THR A 61 2.22 11.92 -11.38
C THR A 61 1.03 12.18 -12.30
N ASP A 62 -0.05 12.64 -11.70
CA ASP A 62 -1.17 13.40 -12.29
C ASP A 62 -2.13 12.60 -13.19
N LYS A 63 -1.92 11.30 -13.36
CA LYS A 63 -2.81 10.43 -14.15
C LYS A 63 -2.95 9.03 -13.59
N ALA A 64 -4.07 8.40 -13.95
CA ALA A 64 -4.28 6.99 -13.69
C ALA A 64 -3.29 6.14 -14.49
N VAL A 65 -2.65 5.17 -13.84
CA VAL A 65 -1.67 4.28 -14.47
C VAL A 65 -2.06 2.82 -14.27
N SER A 66 -1.97 2.05 -15.35
CA SER A 66 -2.05 0.60 -15.33
C SER A 66 -0.69 0.01 -15.67
N ILE A 67 -0.16 -0.85 -14.81
CA ILE A 67 1.04 -1.62 -15.07
C ILE A 67 0.63 -3.08 -15.10
N GLY A 68 1.02 -3.79 -16.15
CA GLY A 68 0.70 -5.20 -16.24
C GLY A 68 1.68 -5.98 -17.07
N SER A 69 1.65 -7.29 -16.89
CA SER A 69 2.32 -8.23 -17.76
C SER A 69 1.35 -9.34 -18.18
N PRO A 70 1.44 -9.88 -19.40
CA PRO A 70 0.71 -11.08 -19.76
C PRO A 70 1.19 -12.33 -18.98
N ILE A 71 2.36 -12.26 -18.33
CA ILE A 71 2.94 -13.34 -17.53
C ILE A 71 3.53 -12.77 -16.23
N SER A 72 3.51 -13.51 -15.12
CA SER A 72 3.97 -12.96 -13.84
C SER A 72 5.41 -12.43 -13.91
N THR A 73 5.60 -11.15 -13.53
CA THR A 73 6.88 -10.42 -13.60
C THR A 73 7.28 -9.93 -12.22
N THR A 74 8.55 -10.11 -11.85
CA THR A 74 9.05 -9.71 -10.53
C THR A 74 9.72 -8.35 -10.59
N PHE A 75 9.29 -7.45 -9.71
CA PHE A 75 9.97 -6.21 -9.38
C PHE A 75 10.69 -6.42 -8.05
N THR A 76 11.99 -6.22 -8.04
CA THR A 76 12.81 -6.22 -6.82
C THR A 76 13.47 -4.86 -6.66
N LEU A 77 13.69 -4.47 -5.42
CA LEU A 77 14.62 -3.39 -5.13
C LEU A 77 16.06 -3.87 -5.27
N THR A 78 16.94 -2.98 -5.72
CA THR A 78 18.38 -3.24 -5.64
C THR A 78 18.83 -3.23 -4.18
N ALA A 79 19.70 -4.14 -3.78
CA ALA A 79 20.36 -4.10 -2.47
C ALA A 79 21.27 -2.88 -2.27
N ALA A 80 21.57 -2.14 -3.34
CA ALA A 80 22.42 -0.97 -3.35
C ALA A 80 21.98 0.04 -2.29
N SER A 81 22.92 0.55 -1.48
CA SER A 81 22.70 1.52 -0.40
C SER A 81 22.16 2.89 -0.85
N THR A 82 21.80 3.04 -2.12
CA THR A 82 21.47 4.29 -2.81
C THR A 82 19.99 4.46 -3.12
N PHE A 83 19.12 3.48 -2.82
CA PHE A 83 17.68 3.69 -2.98
C PHE A 83 17.20 4.81 -2.05
N VAL A 84 16.72 5.90 -2.64
CA VAL A 84 16.19 7.07 -1.92
C VAL A 84 14.71 7.19 -2.24
N GLY A 85 13.86 6.80 -1.30
CA GLY A 85 12.42 7.00 -1.35
C GLY A 85 11.68 6.12 -0.35
N ASN A 86 10.37 6.32 -0.27
CA ASN A 86 9.48 5.67 0.71
C ASN A 86 8.58 4.59 0.09
N CYS A 87 8.61 4.40 -1.23
CA CYS A 87 7.83 3.38 -1.92
C CYS A 87 8.56 2.84 -3.16
N LEU A 88 8.32 1.57 -3.51
CA LEU A 88 8.73 0.99 -4.79
C LEU A 88 7.87 1.56 -5.93
N ILE A 89 6.54 1.49 -5.79
CA ILE A 89 5.58 2.13 -6.71
C ILE A 89 4.83 3.21 -5.95
N CYS A 90 4.96 4.44 -6.42
CA CYS A 90 4.38 5.65 -5.84
C CYS A 90 3.43 6.29 -6.86
N SER A 91 2.21 6.67 -6.45
CA SER A 91 1.30 7.41 -7.32
C SER A 91 0.52 8.48 -6.55
N ASN A 92 0.16 9.56 -7.21
CA ASN A 92 -0.80 10.54 -6.68
C ASN A 92 -2.21 10.41 -7.28
N SER A 93 -2.47 9.29 -7.97
CA SER A 93 -3.66 9.04 -8.78
C SER A 93 -4.04 7.55 -8.73
N SER A 94 -5.10 7.16 -9.46
CA SER A 94 -5.53 5.76 -9.55
C SER A 94 -4.44 4.85 -10.11
N LEU A 95 -4.32 3.65 -9.55
CA LEU A 95 -3.28 2.69 -9.88
C LEU A 95 -3.88 1.31 -10.10
N THR A 96 -3.57 0.68 -11.22
CA THR A 96 -3.95 -0.70 -11.49
C THR A 96 -2.71 -1.54 -11.73
N LEU A 97 -2.51 -2.60 -10.95
CA LEU A 97 -1.39 -3.52 -11.10
C LEU A 97 -1.90 -4.93 -11.45
N ASN A 98 -1.34 -5.54 -12.49
CA ASN A 98 -1.74 -6.87 -12.96
C ASN A 98 -0.56 -7.82 -13.15
N ASN A 99 -0.63 -9.01 -12.55
CA ASN A 99 0.37 -10.08 -12.73
C ASN A 99 1.80 -9.67 -12.34
N LEU A 100 1.94 -9.02 -11.18
CA LEU A 100 3.23 -8.50 -10.70
C LEU A 100 3.62 -9.11 -9.35
N ILE A 101 4.90 -9.33 -9.13
CA ILE A 101 5.46 -9.67 -7.83
C ILE A 101 6.28 -8.47 -7.36
N LEU A 102 5.97 -7.91 -6.20
CA LEU A 102 6.67 -6.80 -5.58
C LEU A 102 7.46 -7.32 -4.38
N ASP A 103 8.77 -7.47 -4.55
CA ASP A 103 9.70 -7.94 -3.51
C ASP A 103 10.57 -6.78 -3.00
N VAL A 104 10.38 -6.41 -1.74
CA VAL A 104 11.00 -5.23 -1.12
C VAL A 104 12.11 -5.63 -0.12
N ALA A 105 12.52 -6.90 -0.11
CA ALA A 105 13.46 -7.49 0.85
C ALA A 105 14.76 -6.70 1.16
N PRO A 106 15.40 -5.95 0.23
CA PRO A 106 16.66 -5.30 0.56
C PRO A 106 16.54 -3.99 1.35
N LYS A 107 15.32 -3.47 1.61
CA LYS A 107 15.14 -2.11 2.16
C LYS A 107 14.06 -2.02 3.23
N ALA A 108 14.46 -1.55 4.42
CA ALA A 108 13.54 -1.16 5.47
C ALA A 108 13.01 0.26 5.24
N GLY A 109 11.78 0.52 5.69
CA GLY A 109 11.11 1.81 5.60
C GLY A 109 10.55 2.15 4.21
N VAL A 110 10.45 1.16 3.31
CA VAL A 110 9.95 1.34 1.95
C VAL A 110 8.68 0.51 1.77
N SER A 111 7.57 1.15 1.40
CA SER A 111 6.34 0.46 1.02
C SER A 111 6.48 -0.20 -0.35
N ALA A 112 5.77 -1.30 -0.62
CA ALA A 112 5.69 -1.80 -2.00
C ALA A 112 4.85 -0.85 -2.86
N ILE A 113 3.72 -0.39 -2.31
CA ILE A 113 2.78 0.49 -2.97
C ILE A 113 2.45 1.65 -2.03
N SER A 114 2.56 2.88 -2.52
CA SER A 114 2.06 4.08 -1.86
C SER A 114 1.27 4.92 -2.84
N VAL A 115 0.00 5.19 -2.53
CA VAL A 115 -0.85 6.08 -3.29
C VAL A 115 -1.30 7.22 -2.39
N ASP A 116 -1.11 8.47 -2.83
CA ASP A 116 -1.53 9.68 -2.09
C ASP A 116 -2.23 10.65 -3.05
N ALA A 117 -3.54 10.55 -3.13
CA ALA A 117 -4.36 11.23 -4.14
C ALA A 117 -5.23 12.34 -3.55
N ALA A 118 -5.23 13.50 -4.20
CA ALA A 118 -6.10 14.63 -3.84
C ALA A 118 -7.53 14.52 -4.40
N ALA A 119 -7.75 13.62 -5.36
CA ALA A 119 -9.01 13.39 -6.05
C ALA A 119 -9.52 11.96 -5.76
N PRO A 120 -10.75 11.60 -6.17
CA PRO A 120 -11.23 10.23 -6.04
C PRO A 120 -10.23 9.24 -6.66
N VAL A 121 -9.92 8.18 -5.92
CA VAL A 121 -8.83 7.26 -6.27
C VAL A 121 -9.32 5.83 -6.28
N THR A 122 -8.87 5.08 -7.26
CA THR A 122 -9.08 3.63 -7.35
C THR A 122 -7.74 2.93 -7.44
N VAL A 123 -7.48 2.05 -6.50
CA VAL A 123 -6.32 1.15 -6.51
C VAL A 123 -6.83 -0.27 -6.74
N ASP A 124 -6.38 -0.92 -7.81
CA ASP A 124 -6.81 -2.26 -8.18
C ASP A 124 -5.59 -3.16 -8.36
N LEU A 125 -5.50 -4.19 -7.52
CA LEU A 125 -4.42 -5.17 -7.52
C LEU A 125 -5.00 -6.51 -7.93
N ASN A 126 -4.59 -7.01 -9.09
CA ASN A 126 -5.13 -8.24 -9.65
C ASN A 126 -4.00 -9.22 -9.98
N ASN A 127 -3.97 -10.37 -9.29
CA ASN A 127 -2.86 -11.30 -9.35
C ASN A 127 -1.51 -10.63 -9.03
N VAL A 128 -1.47 -9.91 -7.91
CA VAL A 128 -0.27 -9.23 -7.43
C VAL A 128 0.24 -9.92 -6.17
N GLU A 129 1.54 -10.20 -6.11
CA GLU A 129 2.21 -10.67 -4.90
C GLU A 129 2.96 -9.49 -4.25
N VAL A 130 2.81 -9.27 -2.95
CA VAL A 130 3.55 -8.26 -2.19
C VAL A 130 4.22 -8.90 -1.00
N LYS A 131 5.56 -8.84 -0.96
CA LYS A 131 6.32 -9.52 0.08
C LYS A 131 7.58 -8.79 0.54
N ASN A 132 8.03 -9.21 1.73
CA ASN A 132 9.27 -8.80 2.35
C ASN A 132 9.42 -7.29 2.58
N VAL A 133 8.29 -6.56 2.70
CA VAL A 133 8.30 -5.18 3.16
C VAL A 133 8.66 -5.16 4.64
N THR A 134 9.61 -4.31 5.04
CA THR A 134 10.02 -4.17 6.44
C THR A 134 9.98 -2.71 6.88
N GLY A 135 9.48 -2.42 8.08
CA GLY A 135 9.49 -1.09 8.69
C GLY A 135 8.45 -0.07 8.14
N ALA A 136 7.75 -0.39 7.05
CA ALA A 136 6.68 0.42 6.46
C ALA A 136 5.43 -0.43 6.20
N ALA A 137 4.30 0.22 5.90
CA ALA A 137 3.12 -0.47 5.38
C ALA A 137 3.45 -1.10 4.02
N ALA A 138 2.99 -2.31 3.77
CA ALA A 138 3.19 -2.96 2.47
C ALA A 138 2.43 -2.22 1.37
N ILE A 139 1.18 -1.86 1.68
CA ILE A 139 0.29 -1.10 0.82
C ILE A 139 -0.26 0.07 1.64
N SER A 140 -0.03 1.29 1.17
CA SER A 140 -0.60 2.50 1.76
C SER A 140 -1.40 3.25 0.70
N VAL A 141 -2.67 3.49 0.96
CA VAL A 141 -3.55 4.28 0.08
C VAL A 141 -4.15 5.41 0.90
N THR A 142 -3.85 6.65 0.53
CA THR A 142 -4.42 7.85 1.11
C THR A 142 -5.18 8.59 0.01
N GLY A 143 -6.47 8.85 0.25
CA GLY A 143 -7.31 9.63 -0.64
C GLY A 143 -7.97 10.78 0.10
N GLN A 144 -7.86 12.00 -0.44
CA GLN A 144 -8.56 13.19 0.08
C GLN A 144 -10.02 13.27 -0.41
N ALA A 145 -10.52 12.20 -1.01
CA ALA A 145 -11.88 12.02 -1.51
C ALA A 145 -12.25 10.52 -1.48
N GLU A 146 -13.29 10.13 -2.24
CA GLU A 146 -13.75 8.75 -2.30
C GLU A 146 -12.61 7.82 -2.73
N THR A 147 -12.38 6.77 -1.94
CA THR A 147 -11.24 5.87 -2.11
C THR A 147 -11.72 4.44 -2.29
N THR A 148 -11.37 3.82 -3.41
CA THR A 148 -11.66 2.41 -3.65
C THR A 148 -10.37 1.62 -3.74
N VAL A 149 -10.28 0.53 -2.99
CA VAL A 149 -9.16 -0.42 -3.06
C VAL A 149 -9.71 -1.81 -3.32
N THR A 150 -9.23 -2.45 -4.38
CA THR A 150 -9.55 -3.85 -4.70
C THR A 150 -8.28 -4.68 -4.69
N ILE A 151 -8.30 -5.79 -3.96
CA ILE A 151 -7.24 -6.78 -3.90
C ILE A 151 -7.86 -8.10 -4.34
N ASN A 152 -7.56 -8.51 -5.57
CA ASN A 152 -8.18 -9.65 -6.23
C ASN A 152 -7.13 -10.69 -6.66
N ASN A 153 -7.37 -11.96 -6.34
CA ASN A 153 -6.45 -13.08 -6.64
C ASN A 153 -4.98 -12.80 -6.25
N SER A 154 -4.74 -12.04 -5.20
CA SER A 154 -3.41 -11.49 -4.86
C SER A 154 -2.85 -12.14 -3.59
N ASP A 155 -1.53 -12.13 -3.40
CA ASP A 155 -0.89 -12.71 -2.22
C ASP A 155 -0.05 -11.65 -1.48
N ILE A 156 -0.45 -11.31 -0.26
CA ILE A 156 0.22 -10.31 0.58
C ILE A 156 0.81 -11.02 1.79
N HIS A 157 2.13 -11.19 1.81
CA HIS A 157 2.73 -12.06 2.83
C HIS A 157 4.16 -11.70 3.24
N ASN A 158 4.57 -12.19 4.41
CA ASN A 158 5.91 -11.98 4.99
C ASN A 158 6.30 -10.49 5.12
N ASN A 159 5.33 -9.60 5.32
CA ASN A 159 5.59 -8.19 5.56
C ASN A 159 5.64 -7.91 7.08
N VAL A 160 6.58 -7.06 7.51
CA VAL A 160 6.81 -6.71 8.92
C VAL A 160 6.81 -5.20 9.08
N VAL A 161 5.75 -4.65 9.62
CA VAL A 161 5.59 -3.20 9.78
C VAL A 161 6.32 -2.70 11.04
N GLY A 162 6.85 -1.48 10.97
CA GLY A 162 7.55 -0.85 12.08
C GLY A 162 6.63 -0.53 13.26
N ALA A 163 7.15 -0.66 14.48
CA ALA A 163 6.48 -0.25 15.70
C ALA A 163 6.40 1.29 15.82
N GLY A 164 5.51 1.78 16.68
CA GLY A 164 5.46 3.18 17.08
C GLY A 164 6.79 3.60 17.71
N ALA A 165 7.53 4.47 17.02
CA ALA A 165 8.92 4.78 17.36
C ALA A 165 9.09 5.73 18.55
N THR A 166 8.03 6.42 18.96
CA THR A 166 8.04 7.41 20.06
C THR A 166 7.01 7.05 21.11
N GLU A 167 7.10 7.71 22.27
CA GLU A 167 6.13 7.54 23.35
C GLU A 167 4.70 7.79 22.85
N GLY A 168 3.78 6.89 23.20
CA GLY A 168 2.37 6.93 22.80
C GLY A 168 2.09 6.74 21.30
N ALA A 169 3.10 6.50 20.45
CA ALA A 169 2.90 6.39 19.00
C ALA A 169 2.13 5.13 18.60
N THR A 170 1.20 5.24 17.66
CA THR A 170 0.51 4.08 17.08
C THR A 170 1.47 3.26 16.21
N GLY A 171 1.39 1.94 16.31
CA GLY A 171 2.11 1.02 15.43
C GLY A 171 1.49 0.97 14.03
N GLY A 172 2.31 0.76 13.00
CA GLY A 172 1.80 0.77 11.61
C GLY A 172 1.05 -0.50 11.23
N SER A 173 0.10 -0.37 10.31
CA SER A 173 -0.66 -1.49 9.74
C SER A 173 -0.07 -1.99 8.41
N VAL A 174 -0.34 -3.26 8.03
CA VAL A 174 0.25 -3.88 6.82
C VAL A 174 -0.37 -3.29 5.56
N ILE A 175 -1.69 -3.23 5.53
CA ILE A 175 -2.49 -2.56 4.51
C ILE A 175 -3.22 -1.42 5.20
N VAL A 176 -2.97 -0.18 4.75
CA VAL A 176 -3.61 1.03 5.28
C VAL A 176 -4.38 1.70 4.17
N VAL A 177 -5.65 1.98 4.42
CA VAL A 177 -6.51 2.80 3.55
C VAL A 177 -7.05 3.96 4.38
N ASN A 178 -6.58 5.17 4.08
CA ASN A 178 -7.04 6.41 4.68
C ASN A 178 -7.87 7.18 3.65
N ALA A 179 -9.13 7.49 3.97
CA ALA A 179 -9.96 8.35 3.15
C ALA A 179 -10.56 9.49 3.97
N THR A 180 -10.57 10.72 3.45
CA THR A 180 -11.25 11.82 4.15
C THR A 180 -12.78 11.77 4.00
N THR A 181 -13.29 10.99 3.05
CA THR A 181 -14.73 10.77 2.84
C THR A 181 -15.07 9.28 2.97
N ASP A 182 -15.62 8.67 1.93
CA ASP A 182 -15.99 7.26 1.91
C ASP A 182 -14.82 6.40 1.42
N ALA A 183 -14.68 5.20 1.97
CA ALA A 183 -13.80 4.18 1.42
C ALA A 183 -14.51 2.85 1.19
N THR A 184 -14.19 2.21 0.08
CA THR A 184 -14.55 0.80 -0.18
C THR A 184 -13.29 -0.03 -0.35
N VAL A 185 -13.15 -1.06 0.47
CA VAL A 185 -12.07 -2.04 0.36
C VAL A 185 -12.67 -3.40 0.03
N THR A 186 -12.28 -3.98 -1.10
CA THR A 186 -12.71 -5.31 -1.53
C THR A 186 -11.50 -6.25 -1.56
N ILE A 187 -11.61 -7.38 -0.86
CA ILE A 187 -10.63 -8.46 -0.86
C ILE A 187 -11.34 -9.67 -1.46
N SER A 188 -10.97 -10.06 -2.67
CA SER A 188 -11.75 -11.02 -3.48
C SER A 188 -10.90 -12.05 -4.20
N GLY A 189 -11.58 -13.03 -4.81
CA GLY A 189 -10.92 -14.12 -5.52
C GLY A 189 -10.13 -15.00 -4.58
N ASP A 190 -9.12 -15.71 -5.08
CA ASP A 190 -8.24 -16.58 -4.27
C ASP A 190 -7.16 -15.76 -3.54
N THR A 191 -7.51 -14.56 -3.04
CA THR A 191 -6.57 -13.67 -2.36
C THR A 191 -6.17 -14.23 -0.99
N THR A 192 -4.87 -14.22 -0.71
CA THR A 192 -4.31 -14.59 0.59
C THR A 192 -3.58 -13.41 1.23
N ILE A 193 -3.86 -13.16 2.51
CA ILE A 193 -3.10 -12.23 3.34
C ILE A 193 -2.57 -13.05 4.53
N THR A 194 -1.28 -13.36 4.54
CA THR A 194 -0.72 -14.35 5.46
C THR A 194 0.69 -14.04 5.94
N ALA A 195 1.06 -14.52 7.12
CA ALA A 195 2.41 -14.37 7.67
C ALA A 195 2.89 -12.91 7.76
N ASN A 196 1.96 -11.95 7.87
CA ASN A 196 2.31 -10.55 8.09
C ASN A 196 2.34 -10.22 9.57
N THR A 197 3.18 -9.26 9.94
CA THR A 197 3.28 -8.71 11.30
C THR A 197 3.06 -7.21 11.26
N ALA A 198 2.00 -6.72 11.90
CA ALA A 198 1.78 -5.30 12.08
C ALA A 198 2.63 -4.76 13.25
N GLY A 199 2.85 -3.45 13.27
CA GLY A 199 3.69 -2.78 14.25
C GLY A 199 3.04 -2.69 15.62
N GLY A 200 3.80 -2.91 16.70
CA GLY A 200 3.33 -2.62 18.06
C GLY A 200 3.24 -1.12 18.34
N GLY A 201 2.40 -0.73 19.30
CA GLY A 201 2.35 0.65 19.80
C GLY A 201 3.58 1.02 20.62
N GLY A 202 3.97 2.30 20.59
CA GLY A 202 5.04 2.85 21.40
C GLY A 202 4.68 2.84 22.89
N ALA A 203 5.68 2.68 23.76
CA ALA A 203 5.48 2.69 25.21
C ALA A 203 4.92 4.04 25.71
N GLY A 204 4.26 4.04 26.86
CA GLY A 204 3.91 5.26 27.60
C GLY A 204 5.14 5.95 28.18
N GLY A 205 4.98 7.23 28.55
CA GLY A 205 6.05 8.04 29.14
C GLY A 205 6.33 7.65 30.59
N ALA A 206 7.62 7.64 30.97
CA ALA A 206 8.11 7.18 32.28
C ALA A 206 8.11 8.27 33.39
N GLN A 207 7.42 9.38 33.18
CA GLN A 207 7.45 10.55 34.08
C GLN A 207 6.02 11.05 34.37
N ALA A 208 5.89 12.02 35.28
CA ALA A 208 4.67 12.53 35.91
C ALA A 208 3.45 12.90 35.00
N ASP A 209 3.54 12.71 33.68
CA ASP A 209 2.43 12.87 32.75
C ASP A 209 1.56 11.61 32.58
N GLY A 210 2.04 10.41 32.98
CA GLY A 210 1.25 9.18 32.91
C GLY A 210 0.73 8.88 31.50
N SER A 211 1.50 9.22 30.46
CA SER A 211 1.04 9.11 29.07
C SER A 211 0.69 7.65 28.73
N PRO A 212 -0.48 7.40 28.11
CA PRO A 212 -0.87 6.04 27.74
C PRO A 212 0.05 5.48 26.65
N GLY A 213 0.19 4.14 26.63
CA GLY A 213 0.83 3.45 25.52
C GLY A 213 0.06 3.67 24.21
N GLY A 214 0.78 3.69 23.09
CA GLY A 214 0.18 3.83 21.76
C GLY A 214 -0.59 2.58 21.33
N ALA A 215 -1.53 2.73 20.40
CA ALA A 215 -2.25 1.58 19.86
C ALA A 215 -1.33 0.70 18.98
N GLY A 216 -1.58 -0.61 18.95
CA GLY A 216 -0.95 -1.51 17.98
C GLY A 216 -1.59 -1.38 16.59
N GLY A 217 -0.81 -1.62 15.55
CA GLY A 217 -1.27 -1.62 14.17
C GLY A 217 -2.06 -2.88 13.79
N SER A 218 -2.88 -2.78 12.76
CA SER A 218 -3.72 -3.87 12.24
C SER A 218 -3.14 -4.53 11.00
N ILE A 219 -3.69 -5.67 10.58
CA ILE A 219 -3.29 -6.25 9.29
C ILE A 219 -3.93 -5.47 8.15
N VAL A 220 -5.23 -5.23 8.22
CA VAL A 220 -5.95 -4.31 7.35
C VAL A 220 -6.55 -3.21 8.22
N GLU A 221 -6.23 -1.96 7.91
CA GLU A 221 -6.80 -0.78 8.55
C GLU A 221 -7.47 0.10 7.51
N VAL A 222 -8.73 0.41 7.75
CA VAL A 222 -9.53 1.32 6.92
C VAL A 222 -10.00 2.45 7.82
N ASN A 223 -9.47 3.64 7.60
CA ASN A 223 -9.75 4.84 8.37
C ASN A 223 -10.45 5.86 7.48
N VAL A 224 -11.68 6.24 7.83
CA VAL A 224 -12.53 7.08 6.97
C VAL A 224 -13.12 8.28 7.69
N GLY A 225 -13.33 9.37 6.96
CA GLY A 225 -14.06 10.53 7.48
C GLY A 225 -15.58 10.39 7.44
N ALA A 226 -16.12 9.49 6.63
CA ALA A 226 -17.56 9.26 6.47
C ALA A 226 -17.95 7.78 6.59
N ASN A 227 -18.04 7.02 5.48
CA ASN A 227 -18.46 5.62 5.51
C ASN A 227 -17.35 4.69 5.02
N ALA A 228 -17.15 3.59 5.73
CA ALA A 228 -16.27 2.51 5.30
C ALA A 228 -17.09 1.27 4.94
N THR A 229 -16.82 0.71 3.77
CA THR A 229 -17.33 -0.59 3.34
C THR A 229 -16.16 -1.52 3.14
N VAL A 230 -16.17 -2.66 3.84
CA VAL A 230 -15.19 -3.73 3.64
C VAL A 230 -15.92 -4.98 3.17
N ILE A 231 -15.53 -5.50 2.01
CA ILE A 231 -16.10 -6.69 1.39
C ILE A 231 -15.00 -7.74 1.29
N ILE A 232 -15.24 -8.92 1.85
CA ILE A 232 -14.30 -10.05 1.77
C ILE A 232 -15.06 -11.22 1.14
N SER A 233 -14.58 -11.73 0.00
CA SER A 233 -15.23 -12.87 -0.66
C SER A 233 -15.01 -14.17 0.12
N GLU A 234 -15.87 -15.15 -0.12
CA GLU A 234 -15.79 -16.47 0.54
C GLU A 234 -14.48 -17.22 0.27
N THR A 235 -13.81 -16.89 -0.84
CA THR A 235 -12.55 -17.49 -1.30
C THR A 235 -11.31 -16.77 -0.80
N ALA A 236 -11.45 -15.54 -0.28
CA ALA A 236 -10.34 -14.78 0.25
C ALA A 236 -10.02 -15.24 1.68
N SER A 237 -8.73 -15.22 2.05
CA SER A 237 -8.25 -15.71 3.35
C SER A 237 -7.28 -14.72 4.00
N ILE A 238 -7.56 -14.36 5.25
CA ILE A 238 -6.68 -13.55 6.10
C ILE A 238 -6.30 -14.39 7.32
N THR A 239 -5.15 -15.05 7.27
CA THR A 239 -4.78 -16.08 8.26
C THR A 239 -3.32 -15.98 8.66
N SER A 240 -2.95 -16.55 9.81
CA SER A 240 -1.55 -16.63 10.26
C SER A 240 -0.82 -15.27 10.32
N ASN A 241 -1.57 -14.21 10.58
CA ASN A 241 -1.01 -12.87 10.76
C ASN A 241 -0.89 -12.52 12.24
N THR A 242 0.06 -11.64 12.57
CA THR A 242 0.25 -11.09 13.91
C THR A 242 -0.12 -9.61 13.90
N SER A 243 -1.23 -9.24 14.54
CA SER A 243 -1.55 -7.83 14.75
C SER A 243 -0.62 -7.21 15.80
N GLY A 244 -0.48 -5.89 15.76
CA GLY A 244 0.37 -5.14 16.66
C GLY A 244 -0.14 -5.24 18.10
N VAL A 245 0.77 -5.42 19.05
CA VAL A 245 0.42 -5.27 20.47
C VAL A 245 0.28 -3.80 20.82
N GLY A 246 -0.60 -3.48 21.77
CA GLY A 246 -0.64 -2.15 22.35
C GLY A 246 0.65 -1.83 23.10
N GLY A 247 1.02 -0.56 23.11
CA GLY A 247 2.15 -0.06 23.87
C GLY A 247 1.95 -0.31 25.37
N VAL A 248 3.04 -0.67 26.06
CA VAL A 248 3.01 -0.83 27.51
C VAL A 248 2.79 0.54 28.15
N GLY A 249 1.82 0.65 29.06
CA GLY A 249 1.64 1.82 29.91
C GLY A 249 2.67 1.81 31.05
N ASP A 250 3.02 2.97 31.58
CA ASP A 250 3.96 3.04 32.71
C ASP A 250 3.28 2.68 34.04
N VAL A 251 4.06 2.12 34.96
CA VAL A 251 3.67 1.91 36.36
C VAL A 251 4.56 2.81 37.21
N SER A 252 4.19 4.08 37.32
CA SER A 252 4.87 5.00 38.26
C SER A 252 4.48 4.67 39.71
N ASP A 253 5.38 5.01 40.63
CA ASP A 253 5.38 4.74 42.08
C ASP A 253 4.05 5.07 42.77
N VAL A 254 3.83 4.52 43.97
CA VAL A 254 2.61 4.44 44.82
C VAL A 254 1.76 5.73 44.94
N ILE A 255 2.28 6.87 44.50
CA ILE A 255 1.68 8.20 44.64
C ILE A 255 0.91 8.65 43.39
N ASP A 256 1.24 8.16 42.18
CA ASP A 256 0.56 8.54 40.94
C ASP A 256 0.07 7.32 40.15
N PRO A 257 -1.20 7.28 39.68
CA PRO A 257 -1.63 6.22 38.79
C PRO A 257 -0.87 6.36 37.46
N GLY A 258 -0.01 5.38 37.15
CA GLY A 258 0.70 5.32 35.87
C GLY A 258 -0.25 5.29 34.66
N GLY A 259 0.33 5.48 33.47
CA GLY A 259 -0.42 5.51 32.21
C GLY A 259 -1.05 4.17 31.85
N ALA A 260 -2.24 4.19 31.25
CA ALA A 260 -2.87 2.98 30.75
C ALA A 260 -2.07 2.36 29.59
N GLY A 261 -2.12 1.03 29.45
CA GLY A 261 -1.62 0.37 28.24
C GLY A 261 -2.43 0.78 27.01
N GLY A 262 -1.78 0.77 25.85
CA GLY A 262 -2.43 1.01 24.57
C GLY A 262 -3.32 -0.16 24.14
N ALA A 263 -4.28 0.13 23.25
CA ALA A 263 -5.09 -0.92 22.64
C ALA A 263 -4.23 -1.81 21.72
N GLY A 264 -4.51 -3.11 21.69
CA GLY A 264 -3.96 -3.98 20.66
C GLY A 264 -4.56 -3.69 19.28
N GLY A 265 -3.83 -4.03 18.23
CA GLY A 265 -4.30 -4.00 16.86
C GLY A 265 -5.14 -5.21 16.50
N SER A 266 -5.80 -5.14 15.35
CA SER A 266 -6.75 -6.14 14.88
C SER A 266 -6.30 -6.83 13.60
N THR A 267 -6.91 -7.95 13.25
CA THR A 267 -6.76 -8.49 11.88
C THR A 267 -7.41 -7.55 10.86
N LEU A 268 -8.59 -7.04 11.18
CA LEU A 268 -9.28 -6.02 10.39
C LEU A 268 -9.76 -4.92 11.36
N ALA A 269 -9.37 -3.68 11.09
CA ALA A 269 -9.88 -2.50 11.76
C ALA A 269 -10.58 -1.60 10.75
N VAL A 270 -11.78 -1.16 11.13
CA VAL A 270 -12.55 -0.16 10.40
C VAL A 270 -12.85 0.95 11.39
N VAL A 271 -12.29 2.12 11.15
CA VAL A 271 -12.20 3.25 12.08
C VAL A 271 -12.88 4.48 11.49
#